data_AF-J0WVE1-F1
#
_entry.id   AF-J0WVE1-F1
#
_cell.length_a   1.000
_cell.length_b   1.000
_cell.length_c   1.000
_cell.angle_alpha   90.00
_cell.angle_beta   90.00
_cell.angle_gamma   90.00
#
_symmetry.space_group_name_H-M   'P 1'
#
loop_
_entity.id
_entity.type
_entity.pdbx_description
1 polymer ?
#
loop_
_entity_poly.entity_id
_entity_poly.type
_entity_poly.pdbx_seq_one_letter_code
_entity_poly.pdbx_strand_id
1 'polypeptide(L)'
;ELGALVNFLAALPSNALPPSVNPHAYIDPDLVLDFEPRSADDAEVDAMVEDAWMRNPVVVFSELHSPAAPASREMKGAFEALALRPGMTVFEIDQRVDATVLRPLLQRLTRGAQLPFALVGGRTLTLTELRAEVKSGALADRLARAGAVINGAKLRR
;
A
#
# COMPACT_ATOMS: atom_id res chain seq x y z
N GLU A 1 10.90 5.93 2.99
CA GLU A 1 10.04 6.51 1.92
C GLU A 1 8.72 5.79 1.71
N LEU A 2 8.67 4.55 1.20
CA LEU A 2 7.40 3.90 0.83
C LEU A 2 6.39 3.77 1.98
N GLY A 3 6.85 3.40 3.19
CA GLY A 3 5.99 3.33 4.37
C GLY A 3 5.40 4.69 4.76
N ALA A 4 6.22 5.75 4.74
CA ALA A 4 5.75 7.11 5.02
C ALA A 4 4.73 7.58 3.97
N LEU A 5 4.98 7.31 2.68
CA LEU A 5 4.01 7.61 1.61
C LEU A 5 2.69 6.88 1.84
N VAL A 6 2.71 5.58 2.14
CA VAL A 6 1.50 4.81 2.43
C VAL A 6 0.77 5.34 3.66
N ASN A 7 1.50 5.67 4.73
CA ASN A 7 0.92 6.27 5.93
C ASN A 7 0.21 7.58 5.61
N PHE A 8 0.89 8.48 4.90
CA PHE A 8 0.33 9.75 4.43
C PHE A 8 -0.94 9.52 3.59
N LEU A 9 -0.88 8.64 2.59
CA LEU A 9 -2.03 8.38 1.72
C LEU A 9 -3.22 7.74 2.48
N ALA A 10 -2.95 6.89 3.46
CA ALA A 10 -3.97 6.18 4.23
C ALA A 10 -4.54 7.00 5.38
N ALA A 11 -3.84 8.04 5.85
CA ALA A 11 -4.24 8.85 6.99
C ALA A 11 -5.57 9.58 6.74
N LEU A 12 -5.74 10.18 5.55
CA LEU A 12 -6.98 10.84 5.14
C LEU A 12 -7.31 10.58 3.68
N PRO A 13 -8.60 10.37 3.32
CA PRO A 13 -9.01 10.19 1.92
C PRO A 13 -8.67 11.37 1.01
N SER A 14 -8.57 12.58 1.58
CA SER A 14 -8.22 13.82 0.88
C SER A 14 -6.72 14.01 0.67
N ASN A 15 -5.86 13.18 1.26
CA ASN A 15 -4.42 13.34 1.14
C ASN A 15 -3.98 13.07 -0.30
N ALA A 16 -3.27 14.05 -0.86
CA ALA A 16 -2.78 14.04 -2.23
C ALA A 16 -1.42 14.75 -2.29
N LEU A 17 -0.54 14.25 -3.14
CA LEU A 17 0.77 14.87 -3.36
C LEU A 17 0.62 16.17 -4.17
N PRO A 18 1.30 17.26 -3.75
CA PRO A 18 1.36 18.48 -4.54
C PRO A 18 1.99 18.23 -5.93
N PRO A 19 1.56 18.96 -6.98
CA PRO A 19 2.12 18.82 -8.31
C PRO A 19 3.60 19.26 -8.41
N SER A 20 4.11 19.97 -7.40
CA SER A 20 5.52 20.37 -7.28
C SER A 20 6.47 19.24 -6.87
N VAL A 21 5.93 18.10 -6.40
CA VAL A 21 6.75 16.96 -5.98
C VAL A 21 7.43 16.33 -7.19
N ASN A 22 8.76 16.21 -7.13
CA ASN A 22 9.53 15.51 -8.16
C ASN A 22 9.54 13.99 -7.85
N PRO A 23 8.91 13.13 -8.67
CA PRO A 23 8.83 11.70 -8.42
C PRO A 23 10.18 10.98 -8.55
N HIS A 24 11.19 11.63 -9.16
CA HIS A 24 12.54 11.09 -9.35
C HIS A 24 13.51 11.50 -8.23
N ALA A 25 13.08 12.35 -7.30
CA ALA A 25 13.86 12.74 -6.12
C ALA A 25 13.30 12.05 -4.86
N TYR A 26 14.07 12.14 -3.77
CA TYR A 26 13.57 11.79 -2.44
C TYR A 26 12.35 12.63 -2.09
N ILE A 27 11.36 11.99 -1.46
CA ILE A 27 10.19 12.72 -0.96
C ILE A 27 10.65 13.61 0.20
N ASP A 28 10.20 14.88 0.18
CA ASP A 28 10.40 15.78 1.31
C ASP A 28 9.76 15.18 2.57
N PRO A 29 10.54 14.88 3.63
CA PRO A 29 10.00 14.31 4.85
C PRO A 29 8.87 15.16 5.46
N ASP A 30 8.96 16.50 5.36
CA ASP A 30 7.94 17.42 5.89
C ASP A 30 6.58 17.28 5.19
N LEU A 31 6.54 16.63 4.01
CA LEU A 31 5.32 16.39 3.25
C LEU A 31 4.57 15.13 3.69
N VAL A 32 5.30 14.10 4.13
CA VAL A 32 4.75 12.76 4.39
C VAL A 32 4.83 12.34 5.85
N LEU A 33 5.57 13.07 6.66
CA LEU A 33 5.64 12.88 8.10
C LEU A 33 4.78 13.94 8.79
N ASP A 34 4.04 13.50 9.81
CA ASP A 34 3.20 14.39 10.62
C ASP A 34 4.00 15.07 11.77
N PHE A 35 5.33 14.96 11.77
CA PHE A 35 6.24 15.49 12.80
C PHE A 35 7.50 16.12 12.18
N GLU A 36 8.21 16.96 12.94
CA GLU A 36 9.45 17.61 12.49
C GLU A 36 10.62 16.60 12.37
N PRO A 37 11.07 16.26 11.14
CA PRO A 37 12.08 15.24 10.92
C PRO A 37 13.47 15.65 11.41
N ARG A 38 13.71 16.96 11.60
CA ARG A 38 14.99 17.49 12.11
C ARG A 38 15.20 17.24 13.60
N SER A 39 14.16 16.78 14.30
CA SER A 39 14.18 16.49 15.74
C SER A 39 13.90 15.02 16.07
N ALA A 40 13.46 14.24 15.09
CA ALA A 40 13.15 12.83 15.25
C ALA A 40 14.42 11.97 15.13
N ASP A 41 14.57 11.03 16.06
CA ASP A 41 15.59 9.98 15.96
C ASP A 41 15.11 8.89 14.97
N ASP A 42 16.04 8.15 14.37
CA ASP A 42 15.75 7.09 13.38
C ASP A 42 14.74 6.07 13.95
N ALA A 43 14.78 5.83 15.25
CA ALA A 43 13.86 4.94 15.97
C ALA A 43 12.38 5.41 15.91
N GLU A 44 12.13 6.72 15.89
CA GLU A 44 10.77 7.28 15.82
C GLU A 44 10.19 7.13 14.42
N VAL A 45 11.03 7.32 13.40
CA VAL A 45 10.67 7.09 11.99
C VAL A 45 10.35 5.61 11.75
N ASP A 46 11.18 4.71 12.27
CA ASP A 46 10.96 3.27 12.16
C ASP A 46 9.67 2.83 12.86
N ALA A 47 9.42 3.32 14.08
CA ALA A 47 8.18 3.04 14.81
C ALA A 47 6.94 3.53 14.05
N MET A 48 6.99 4.71 13.43
CA MET A 48 5.91 5.22 12.58
C MET A 48 5.68 4.33 11.36
N VAL A 49 6.75 3.87 10.70
CA VAL A 49 6.65 2.97 9.54
C VAL A 49 6.06 1.62 9.95
N GLU A 50 6.48 1.06 11.09
CA GLU A 50 5.90 -0.18 11.62
C GLU A 50 4.40 -0.02 11.92
N ASP A 51 4.03 1.08 12.58
CA ASP A 51 2.64 1.39 12.91
C ASP A 51 1.77 1.57 11.64
N ALA A 52 2.32 2.19 10.59
CA ALA A 52 1.66 2.29 9.29
C ALA A 52 1.33 0.92 8.69
N TRP A 53 2.27 -0.04 8.77
CA TRP A 53 2.06 -1.40 8.27
C TRP A 53 1.17 -2.23 9.17
N MET A 54 1.19 -2.02 10.50
CA MET A 54 0.24 -2.66 11.41
C MET A 54 -1.21 -2.23 11.14
N ARG A 55 -1.42 -0.94 10.82
CA ARG A 55 -2.73 -0.41 10.44
C ARG A 55 -3.17 -0.83 9.04
N ASN A 56 -2.21 -0.92 8.11
CA ASN A 56 -2.44 -1.21 6.69
C ASN A 56 -1.59 -2.41 6.25
N PRO A 57 -1.86 -3.62 6.76
CA PRO A 57 -1.02 -4.79 6.49
C PRO A 57 -1.06 -5.23 5.03
N VAL A 58 -2.17 -4.91 4.35
CA VAL A 58 -2.37 -5.10 2.92
C VAL A 58 -2.82 -3.79 2.29
N VAL A 59 -2.04 -3.29 1.34
CA VAL A 59 -2.38 -2.11 0.55
C VAL A 59 -2.41 -2.50 -0.93
N VAL A 60 -3.48 -2.19 -1.64
CA VAL A 60 -3.64 -2.47 -3.07
C VAL A 60 -3.64 -1.16 -3.84
N PHE A 61 -2.71 -1.03 -4.77
CA PHE A 61 -2.72 0.04 -5.76
C PHE A 61 -3.35 -0.51 -7.04
N SER A 62 -4.49 0.04 -7.41
CA SER A 62 -5.34 -0.48 -8.49
C SER A 62 -5.73 0.62 -9.48
N GLU A 63 -6.41 0.22 -10.54
CA GLU A 63 -7.07 1.12 -11.47
C GLU A 63 -8.50 0.66 -11.74
N LEU A 64 -9.42 1.62 -11.86
CA LEU A 64 -10.84 1.38 -12.05
C LEU A 64 -11.28 1.52 -13.51
N HIS A 65 -10.79 2.53 -14.21
CA HIS A 65 -11.17 2.89 -15.59
C HIS A 65 -10.01 2.79 -16.58
N SER A 66 -9.15 1.78 -16.44
CA SER A 66 -8.02 1.52 -17.34
C SER A 66 -8.07 0.10 -17.92
N PRO A 67 -7.20 -0.23 -18.91
CA PRO A 67 -7.01 -1.60 -19.37
C PRO A 67 -6.61 -2.59 -18.25
N ALA A 68 -6.04 -2.11 -17.14
CA ALA A 68 -5.66 -2.92 -15.98
C ALA A 68 -6.82 -3.15 -14.98
N ALA A 69 -8.01 -2.60 -15.24
CA ALA A 69 -9.16 -2.75 -14.36
C ALA A 69 -9.60 -4.21 -14.10
N PRO A 70 -9.58 -5.14 -15.08
CA PRO A 70 -9.87 -6.55 -14.81
C PRO A 70 -8.87 -7.18 -13.82
N ALA A 71 -7.57 -6.94 -14.03
CA ALA A 71 -6.52 -7.41 -13.13
C ALA A 71 -6.67 -6.82 -11.72
N SER A 72 -7.08 -5.55 -11.64
CA SER A 72 -7.33 -4.85 -10.37
C SER A 72 -8.47 -5.48 -9.58
N ARG A 73 -9.59 -5.78 -10.25
CA ARG A 73 -10.73 -6.48 -9.63
C ARG A 73 -10.34 -7.87 -9.14
N GLU A 74 -9.53 -8.60 -9.91
CA GLU A 74 -9.05 -9.92 -9.52
C GLU A 74 -8.18 -9.85 -8.26
N MET A 75 -7.21 -8.93 -8.21
CA MET A 75 -6.35 -8.75 -7.05
C MET A 75 -7.15 -8.41 -5.80
N LYS A 76 -8.09 -7.46 -5.90
CA LYS A 76 -9.00 -7.09 -4.81
C LYS A 76 -9.86 -8.26 -4.35
N GLY A 77 -10.49 -8.97 -5.29
CA GLY A 77 -11.33 -10.13 -5.00
C GLY A 77 -10.58 -11.25 -4.27
N ALA A 78 -9.31 -11.48 -4.61
CA ALA A 78 -8.47 -12.45 -3.92
C ALA A 78 -8.26 -12.10 -2.44
N PHE A 79 -8.03 -10.83 -2.10
CA PHE A 79 -7.91 -10.40 -0.71
C PHE A 79 -9.25 -10.31 0.02
N GLU A 80 -10.32 -9.89 -0.66
CA GLU A 80 -11.69 -9.86 -0.11
C GLU A 80 -12.14 -11.25 0.34
N ALA A 81 -11.85 -12.28 -0.46
CA ALA A 81 -12.19 -13.67 -0.15
C ALA A 81 -11.58 -14.16 1.18
N LEU A 82 -10.45 -13.58 1.60
CA LEU A 82 -9.76 -13.92 2.84
C LEU A 82 -10.38 -13.25 4.08
N ALA A 83 -11.26 -12.27 3.91
CA ALA A 83 -11.93 -11.56 5.00
C ALA A 83 -10.96 -11.08 6.10
N LEU A 84 -9.90 -10.38 5.68
CA LEU A 84 -8.78 -9.95 6.51
C LEU A 84 -9.20 -8.95 7.59
N ARG A 85 -8.45 -8.96 8.71
CA ARG A 85 -8.48 -7.90 9.71
C ARG A 85 -7.06 -7.54 10.17
N PRO A 86 -6.64 -6.26 10.10
CA PRO A 86 -7.28 -5.16 9.37
C PRO A 86 -7.59 -5.50 7.91
N GLY A 87 -8.61 -4.85 7.34
CA GLY A 87 -8.99 -5.03 5.94
C GLY A 87 -7.91 -4.47 5.00
N MET A 88 -8.01 -4.79 3.71
CA MET A 88 -7.11 -4.18 2.72
C MET A 88 -7.43 -2.69 2.54
N THR A 89 -6.38 -1.89 2.38
CA THR A 89 -6.49 -0.48 1.98
C THR A 89 -6.34 -0.39 0.47
N VAL A 90 -7.24 0.29 -0.22
CA VAL A 90 -7.26 0.35 -1.69
C VAL A 90 -7.08 1.79 -2.17
N PHE A 91 -6.15 1.99 -3.11
CA PHE A 91 -5.97 3.25 -3.82
C PHE A 91 -6.22 3.07 -5.31
N GLU A 92 -7.34 3.62 -5.80
CA GLU A 92 -7.67 3.66 -7.23
C GLU A 92 -6.90 4.81 -7.90
N ILE A 93 -5.71 4.51 -8.42
CA ILE A 93 -4.73 5.51 -8.85
C ILE A 93 -5.26 6.39 -9.98
N ASP A 94 -6.05 5.85 -10.90
CA ASP A 94 -6.66 6.59 -12.01
C ASP A 94 -7.74 7.59 -11.55
N GLN A 95 -8.26 7.46 -10.34
CA GLN A 95 -9.27 8.35 -9.78
C GLN A 95 -8.68 9.47 -8.90
N ARG A 96 -7.37 9.45 -8.66
CA ARG A 96 -6.72 10.42 -7.78
C ARG A 96 -6.27 11.66 -8.54
N VAL A 97 -6.35 12.81 -7.87
CA VAL A 97 -5.91 14.11 -8.41
C VAL A 97 -4.39 14.20 -8.60
N ASP A 98 -3.62 13.44 -7.82
CA ASP A 98 -2.16 13.40 -7.83
C ASP A 98 -1.59 12.25 -8.66
N ALA A 99 -2.42 11.58 -9.47
CA ALA A 99 -2.04 10.38 -10.22
C ALA A 99 -0.79 10.55 -11.09
N THR A 100 -0.62 11.74 -11.69
CA THR A 100 0.51 12.08 -12.57
C THR A 100 1.85 12.08 -11.84
N VAL A 101 1.86 12.39 -10.54
CA VAL A 101 3.04 12.36 -9.66
C VAL A 101 3.16 11.00 -8.98
N LEU A 102 2.05 10.48 -8.47
CA LEU A 102 2.02 9.26 -7.67
C LEU A 102 2.45 8.03 -8.47
N ARG A 103 2.05 7.90 -9.75
CA ARG A 103 2.43 6.77 -10.61
C ARG A 103 3.96 6.60 -10.76
N PRO A 104 4.70 7.60 -11.27
CA PRO A 104 6.16 7.47 -11.41
C PRO A 104 6.85 7.32 -10.05
N LEU A 105 6.31 7.93 -9.00
CA LEU A 105 6.85 7.77 -7.65
C LEU A 105 6.70 6.33 -7.14
N LEU A 106 5.52 5.72 -7.30
CA LEU A 106 5.29 4.31 -6.96
C LEU A 106 6.20 3.40 -7.78
N GLN A 107 6.37 3.65 -9.07
CA GLN A 107 7.30 2.88 -9.90
C GLN A 107 8.74 2.96 -9.35
N ARG A 108 9.22 4.15 -8.95
CA ARG A 108 10.54 4.30 -8.32
C ARG A 108 10.63 3.48 -7.02
N LEU A 109 9.67 3.67 -6.12
CA LEU A 109 9.72 3.08 -4.77
C LEU A 109 9.51 1.57 -4.76
N THR A 110 8.87 1.01 -5.79
CA THR A 110 8.58 -0.42 -5.91
C THR A 110 9.45 -1.14 -6.93
N ARG A 111 10.55 -0.50 -7.37
CA ARG A 111 11.50 -1.06 -8.35
C ARG A 111 10.83 -1.44 -9.69
N GLY A 112 9.90 -0.61 -10.14
CA GLY A 112 9.26 -0.71 -11.45
C GLY A 112 7.98 -1.54 -11.49
N ALA A 113 7.36 -1.83 -10.33
CA ALA A 113 6.10 -2.56 -10.30
C ALA A 113 5.02 -1.85 -11.12
N GLN A 114 4.29 -2.62 -11.91
CA GLN A 114 3.19 -2.13 -12.74
C GLN A 114 1.87 -2.33 -12.01
N LEU A 115 0.94 -1.40 -12.21
CA LEU A 115 -0.41 -1.53 -11.65
C LEU A 115 -1.18 -2.66 -12.35
N PRO A 116 -2.03 -3.41 -11.62
CA PRO A 116 -2.16 -3.38 -10.17
C PRO A 116 -1.03 -4.15 -9.46
N PHE A 117 -0.68 -3.67 -8.26
CA PHE A 117 0.15 -4.43 -7.33
C PHE A 117 -0.32 -4.19 -5.90
N ALA A 118 0.03 -5.12 -5.02
CA ALA A 118 -0.21 -5.01 -3.58
C ALA A 118 1.11 -4.81 -2.83
N LEU A 119 1.02 -4.23 -1.64
CA LEU A 119 2.03 -4.27 -0.61
C LEU A 119 1.49 -5.12 0.54
N VAL A 120 2.25 -6.13 0.95
CA VAL A 120 1.95 -6.94 2.14
C VAL A 120 3.10 -6.78 3.11
N GLY A 121 2.86 -6.09 4.22
CA GLY A 121 3.90 -5.70 5.19
C GLY A 121 5.05 -4.93 4.51
N GLY A 122 4.71 -3.95 3.67
CA GLY A 122 5.68 -3.12 2.94
C GLY A 122 6.41 -3.78 1.78
N ARG A 123 6.17 -5.06 1.49
CA ARG A 123 6.77 -5.77 0.35
C ARG A 123 5.81 -5.87 -0.82
N THR A 124 6.28 -5.52 -2.01
CA THR A 124 5.52 -5.64 -3.26
C THR A 124 5.09 -7.08 -3.55
N LEU A 125 3.88 -7.21 -4.09
CA LEU A 125 3.25 -8.45 -4.52
C LEU A 125 2.46 -8.17 -5.80
N THR A 126 2.94 -8.69 -6.92
CA THR A 126 2.26 -8.60 -8.23
C THR A 126 1.10 -9.60 -8.31
N LEU A 127 0.22 -9.43 -9.30
CA LEU A 127 -0.88 -10.37 -9.51
C LEU A 127 -0.39 -11.80 -9.83
N THR A 128 0.70 -11.93 -10.58
CA THR A 128 1.27 -13.24 -10.91
C THR A 128 1.79 -13.95 -9.67
N GLU A 129 2.52 -13.23 -8.81
CA GLU A 129 3.00 -13.75 -7.53
C GLU A 129 1.83 -14.07 -6.60
N LEU A 130 0.81 -13.22 -6.52
CA LEU A 130 -0.38 -13.47 -5.72
C LEU A 130 -1.05 -14.78 -6.11
N ARG A 131 -1.25 -15.03 -7.41
CA ARG A 131 -1.80 -16.30 -7.91
C ARG A 131 -0.95 -17.50 -7.51
N ALA A 132 0.37 -17.37 -7.50
CA ALA A 132 1.29 -18.43 -7.10
C ALA A 132 1.26 -18.67 -5.57
N GLU A 133 1.25 -17.59 -4.78
CA GLU A 133 1.19 -17.64 -3.32
C GLU A 133 -0.16 -18.19 -2.81
N VAL A 134 -1.27 -17.87 -3.49
CA VAL A 134 -2.59 -18.47 -3.18
C VAL A 134 -2.57 -19.97 -3.41
N LYS A 135 -2.01 -20.44 -4.54
CA LYS A 135 -1.94 -21.86 -4.87
C LYS A 135 -1.03 -22.66 -3.93
N SER A 136 0.08 -22.06 -3.52
CA SER A 136 1.06 -22.70 -2.64
C SER A 136 0.74 -22.59 -1.15
N GLY A 137 -0.20 -21.71 -0.77
CA GLY A 137 -0.52 -21.40 0.63
C GLY A 137 0.43 -20.38 1.28
N ALA A 138 1.52 -19.99 0.61
CA ALA A 138 2.52 -19.06 1.13
C ALA A 138 1.96 -17.66 1.46
N LEU A 139 0.82 -17.29 0.83
CA LEU A 139 0.15 -16.02 1.10
C LEU A 139 -0.29 -15.91 2.57
N ALA A 140 -0.77 -17.02 3.16
CA ALA A 140 -1.28 -17.01 4.53
C ALA A 140 -0.18 -16.66 5.54
N ASP A 141 0.99 -17.26 5.39
CA ASP A 141 2.15 -16.99 6.24
C ASP A 141 2.64 -15.54 6.07
N ARG A 142 2.60 -15.03 4.84
CA ARG A 142 2.98 -13.64 4.55
C ARG A 142 2.03 -12.64 5.21
N LEU A 143 0.73 -12.89 5.12
CA LEU A 143 -0.31 -12.07 5.76
C LEU A 143 -0.20 -12.09 7.29
N ALA A 144 0.02 -13.27 7.87
CA ALA A 144 0.18 -13.41 9.31
C ALA A 144 1.39 -12.61 9.82
N ARG A 145 2.53 -12.68 9.13
CA ARG A 145 3.73 -11.88 9.46
C ARG A 145 3.51 -10.37 9.29
N ALA A 146 2.65 -9.97 8.37
CA ALA A 146 2.28 -8.57 8.17
C ALA A 146 1.28 -8.04 9.22
N GLY A 147 0.75 -8.90 10.09
CA GLY A 147 -0.23 -8.53 11.11
C GLY A 147 -1.70 -8.64 10.67
N ALA A 148 -1.97 -9.22 9.50
CA ALA A 148 -3.33 -9.48 9.04
C ALA A 148 -3.85 -10.84 9.54
N VAL A 149 -5.06 -10.84 10.08
CA VAL A 149 -5.78 -12.05 10.53
C VAL A 149 -6.79 -12.47 9.47
N ILE A 150 -6.58 -13.64 8.87
CA ILE A 150 -7.51 -14.26 7.90
C ILE A 150 -8.81 -14.63 8.62
N ASN A 151 -9.96 -14.36 7.98
CA ASN A 151 -11.30 -14.44 8.56
C ASN A 151 -11.51 -13.57 9.82
N GLY A 152 -10.59 -12.68 10.17
CA GLY A 152 -10.71 -11.80 11.32
C GLY A 152 -11.91 -10.84 11.23
N ALA A 153 -12.36 -10.51 10.01
CA ALA A 153 -13.57 -9.72 9.80
C ALA A 153 -14.86 -10.50 10.14
N LYS A 154 -14.84 -11.84 10.07
CA LYS A 154 -16.01 -12.70 10.36
C LYS A 154 -16.17 -13.00 11.86
N LEU A 155 -15.12 -12.84 12.66
CA LEU A 155 -15.10 -13.17 14.09
C LEU A 155 -15.83 -12.16 14.99
N ARG A 156 -16.29 -11.03 14.45
CA ARG A 156 -17.19 -10.10 15.16
C ARG A 156 -18.59 -10.21 14.55
N ARG A 157 -19.46 -10.97 15.23
CA ARG A 157 -20.91 -10.79 15.22
C ARG A 157 -21.34 -10.33 16.60
#